data_AF-A0A7C3PW19-F1
#
_entry.id   AF-A0A7C3PW19-F1
#
_cell.length_a   1.000
_cell.length_b   1.000
_cell.length_c   1.000
_cell.angle_alpha   90.00
_cell.angle_beta   90.00
_cell.angle_gamma   90.00
#
_symmetry.space_group_name_H-M   'P 1'
#
loop_
_entity.id
_entity.type
_entity.pdbx_description
1 polymer ?
#
loop_
_entity_poly.entity_id
_entity_poly.type
_entity_poly.pdbx_seq_one_letter_code
_entity_poly.pdbx_strand_id
1 'polypeptide(L)'
;MKIHEYQAKEVLSRFGVPVPRGKAVSTVDDAVAAARELASSNAAAGAPDVWVVKAQIHAGGRGKGGGVKLARGLEELRAHSSRILGMTLVTPQTGPEGRKVKKVLITEACDIEKEYYAGIVLDRKLSTPVLMASAEGGVEIEEVAARSPEKIIKVPISPAEGLHPYQGRVLARRLGFSSQHMSPAASLLVKLARAFLDTDATLAEVNPLVLTKDGRVLALDAKLSFDDNALFRHPDLKEYRDLDEEEPQEVRASQFDLSYIKLDGTIGCMVNGAGLAMATLDIIQHWGGKPANF
;
A
#
# COMPACT_ATOMS: atom_id res chain seq x y z
N MET A 1 7.59 8.91 -4.16
CA MET A 1 8.18 8.04 -3.11
C MET A 1 7.16 7.04 -2.59
N LYS A 2 7.51 5.75 -2.55
CA LYS A 2 6.69 4.68 -1.92
C LYS A 2 7.13 4.46 -0.48
N ILE A 3 6.24 3.96 0.37
CA ILE A 3 6.54 3.55 1.74
C ILE A 3 5.97 2.16 2.04
N HIS A 4 6.48 1.51 3.09
CA HIS A 4 6.01 0.21 3.55
C HIS A 4 4.62 0.28 4.20
N GLU A 5 3.93 -0.86 4.28
CA GLU A 5 2.60 -0.95 4.90
C GLU A 5 2.60 -0.46 6.35
N TYR A 6 3.62 -0.81 7.16
CA TYR A 6 3.67 -0.37 8.55
C TYR A 6 3.76 1.16 8.68
N GLN A 7 4.50 1.82 7.80
CA GLN A 7 4.62 3.28 7.73
C GLN A 7 3.31 3.89 7.23
N ALA A 8 2.68 3.28 6.22
CA ALA A 8 1.38 3.71 5.71
C ALA A 8 0.32 3.67 6.82
N LYS A 9 0.29 2.60 7.62
CA LYS A 9 -0.59 2.47 8.79
C LYS A 9 -0.30 3.52 9.85
N GLU A 10 0.96 3.82 10.13
CA GLU A 10 1.35 4.88 11.05
C GLU A 10 0.85 6.26 10.58
N VAL A 11 1.07 6.60 9.30
CA VAL A 11 0.54 7.83 8.67
C VAL A 11 -0.98 7.87 8.81
N LEU A 12 -1.69 6.84 8.35
CA LEU A 12 -3.15 6.79 8.41
C LEU A 12 -3.68 6.88 9.85
N SER A 13 -3.01 6.26 10.82
CA SER A 13 -3.37 6.34 12.24
C SER A 13 -3.26 7.77 12.78
N ARG A 14 -2.26 8.56 12.36
CA ARG A 14 -2.14 9.99 12.70
C ARG A 14 -3.33 10.83 12.21
N PHE A 15 -3.98 10.42 11.12
CA PHE A 15 -5.24 11.00 10.63
C PHE A 15 -6.50 10.39 11.26
N GLY A 16 -6.33 9.47 12.21
CA GLY A 16 -7.41 8.79 12.92
C GLY A 16 -8.12 7.71 12.10
N VAL A 17 -7.51 7.24 11.00
CA VAL A 17 -8.00 6.06 10.26
C VAL A 17 -7.77 4.83 11.14
N PRO A 18 -8.82 4.03 11.44
CA PRO A 18 -8.65 2.83 12.24
C PRO A 18 -7.82 1.78 11.49
N VAL A 19 -6.71 1.37 12.09
CA VAL A 19 -5.83 0.31 11.59
C VAL A 19 -5.63 -0.74 12.70
N PRO A 20 -5.43 -2.03 12.38
CA PRO A 20 -5.05 -3.01 13.38
C PRO A 20 -3.71 -2.65 14.03
N ARG A 21 -3.52 -2.99 15.31
CA ARG A 21 -2.23 -2.77 15.96
C ARG A 21 -1.20 -3.71 15.37
N GLY A 22 0.01 -3.21 15.19
CA GLY A 22 1.11 -4.01 14.70
C GLY A 22 2.46 -3.34 14.90
N LYS A 23 3.51 -4.15 14.78
CA LYS A 23 4.90 -3.71 14.95
C LYS A 23 5.76 -4.34 13.87
N ALA A 24 6.51 -3.50 13.16
CA ALA A 24 7.50 -3.94 12.19
C ALA A 24 8.82 -4.26 12.89
N VAL A 25 9.42 -5.38 12.51
CA VAL A 25 10.63 -5.92 13.14
C VAL A 25 11.56 -6.52 12.09
N SER A 26 12.85 -6.63 12.43
CA SER A 26 13.90 -7.14 11.54
C SER A 26 14.54 -8.44 12.02
N THR A 27 14.09 -9.01 13.14
CA THR A 27 14.57 -10.30 13.66
C THR A 27 13.38 -11.17 14.10
N VAL A 28 13.61 -12.48 14.15
CA VAL A 28 12.59 -13.44 14.61
C VAL A 28 12.31 -13.29 16.10
N ASP A 29 13.32 -12.97 16.91
CA ASP A 29 13.12 -12.76 18.35
C ASP A 29 12.32 -11.49 18.62
N ASP A 30 12.58 -10.41 17.88
CA ASP A 30 11.76 -9.20 17.94
C ASP A 30 10.32 -9.46 17.48
N ALA A 31 10.11 -10.35 16.51
CA ALA A 31 8.76 -10.75 16.08
C ALA A 31 7.98 -11.45 17.20
N VAL A 32 8.64 -12.35 17.94
CA VAL A 32 8.06 -13.01 19.11
C VAL A 32 7.79 -12.00 20.23
N ALA A 33 8.71 -11.07 20.48
CA ALA A 33 8.52 -9.99 21.46
C ALA A 33 7.36 -9.07 21.08
N ALA A 34 7.25 -8.68 19.81
CA ALA A 34 6.15 -7.89 19.28
C ALA A 34 4.80 -8.59 19.45
N ALA A 35 4.72 -9.88 19.13
CA ALA A 35 3.50 -10.66 19.34
C ALA A 35 3.08 -10.69 20.83
N ARG A 36 4.04 -10.86 21.75
CA ARG A 36 3.76 -10.81 23.20
C ARG A 36 3.25 -9.44 23.66
N GLU A 37 3.83 -8.35 23.14
CA GLU A 37 3.35 -6.99 23.42
C GLU A 37 1.90 -6.80 22.93
N LEU A 38 1.63 -7.28 21.72
CA LEU A 38 0.29 -7.25 21.10
C LEU A 38 -0.72 -8.18 21.82
N ALA A 39 -0.26 -9.22 22.52
CA ALA A 39 -1.09 -10.20 23.25
C ALA A 39 -1.92 -9.60 24.41
N SER A 40 -1.82 -8.30 24.66
CA SER A 40 -2.26 -7.68 25.92
C SER A 40 -3.63 -6.99 25.91
N SER A 41 -4.45 -7.10 24.85
CA SER A 41 -5.76 -6.40 24.80
C SER A 41 -7.00 -7.30 24.67
N ASN A 42 -6.85 -8.56 24.23
CA ASN A 42 -7.97 -9.49 24.01
C ASN A 42 -8.06 -10.60 25.08
N ALA A 43 -7.33 -10.44 26.20
CA ALA A 43 -7.30 -11.39 27.32
C ALA A 43 -8.67 -11.63 27.98
N ALA A 44 -9.71 -10.88 27.62
CA ALA A 44 -11.04 -10.98 28.19
C ALA A 44 -11.84 -12.25 27.81
N ALA A 45 -11.36 -13.12 26.90
CA ALA A 45 -12.21 -14.20 26.37
C ALA A 45 -11.56 -15.58 26.16
N GLY A 46 -10.36 -15.86 26.68
CA GLY A 46 -9.72 -17.18 26.51
C GLY A 46 -9.51 -17.62 25.05
N ALA A 47 -9.59 -16.67 24.11
CA ALA A 47 -9.34 -16.92 22.70
C ALA A 47 -7.85 -17.14 22.46
N PRO A 48 -7.45 -18.07 21.57
CA PRO A 48 -6.05 -18.30 21.27
C PRO A 48 -5.47 -17.04 20.63
N ASP A 49 -4.22 -16.72 20.96
CA ASP A 49 -3.54 -15.61 20.31
C ASP A 49 -3.30 -15.92 18.83
N VAL A 50 -3.81 -15.03 17.97
CA VAL A 50 -3.66 -15.14 16.52
C VAL A 50 -3.09 -13.83 15.97
N TRP A 51 -2.02 -13.95 15.20
CA TRP A 51 -1.36 -12.83 14.54
C TRP A 51 -1.22 -13.09 13.04
N VAL A 52 -0.90 -12.03 12.31
CA VAL A 52 -0.51 -12.13 10.90
C VAL A 52 0.93 -11.64 10.77
N VAL A 53 1.76 -12.44 10.10
CA VAL A 53 3.12 -12.06 9.69
C VAL A 53 3.04 -11.58 8.24
N LYS A 54 3.40 -10.30 8.00
CA LYS A 54 3.36 -9.69 6.67
C LYS A 54 4.74 -9.18 6.25
N ALA A 55 5.29 -9.72 5.17
CA ALA A 55 6.49 -9.21 4.51
C ALA A 55 6.34 -7.72 4.20
N GLN A 56 7.37 -6.93 4.51
CA GLN A 56 7.41 -5.51 4.20
C GLN A 56 8.31 -5.32 2.96
N ILE A 57 7.64 -5.11 1.83
CA ILE A 57 8.20 -4.69 0.54
C ILE A 57 7.21 -3.69 -0.07
N HIS A 58 7.65 -2.84 -1.00
CA HIS A 58 6.80 -1.81 -1.61
C HIS A 58 5.77 -2.36 -2.62
N ALA A 59 5.95 -3.60 -3.06
CA ALA A 59 5.08 -4.26 -4.03
C ALA A 59 3.84 -4.91 -3.38
N GLY A 60 2.71 -4.86 -4.09
CA GLY A 60 1.47 -5.56 -3.74
C GLY A 60 1.52 -7.06 -4.05
N GLY A 61 0.40 -7.76 -3.85
CA GLY A 61 0.28 -9.19 -4.16
C GLY A 61 1.08 -10.13 -3.24
N ARG A 62 1.54 -9.64 -2.08
CA ARG A 62 2.41 -10.36 -1.13
C ARG A 62 1.81 -11.69 -0.65
N GLY A 63 0.49 -11.77 -0.48
CA GLY A 63 -0.20 -13.00 -0.10
C GLY A 63 -0.03 -14.12 -1.12
N LYS A 64 -0.14 -13.80 -2.42
CA LYS A 64 0.08 -14.75 -3.53
C LYS A 64 1.52 -15.26 -3.60
N GLY A 65 2.48 -14.40 -3.21
CA GLY A 65 3.90 -14.77 -3.10
C GLY A 65 4.30 -15.45 -1.79
N GLY A 66 3.35 -15.75 -0.90
CA GLY A 66 3.62 -16.40 0.39
C GLY A 66 4.18 -15.49 1.48
N GLY A 67 4.23 -14.18 1.24
CA GLY A 67 4.70 -13.16 2.19
C GLY A 67 3.67 -12.73 3.24
N VAL A 68 2.47 -13.34 3.27
CA VAL A 68 1.46 -13.10 4.31
C VAL A 68 1.01 -14.42 4.90
N LYS A 69 1.15 -14.60 6.21
CA LYS A 69 0.79 -15.84 6.92
C LYS A 69 0.08 -15.55 8.24
N LEU A 70 -1.03 -16.24 8.46
CA LEU A 70 -1.73 -16.29 9.75
C LEU A 70 -0.98 -17.26 10.68
N ALA A 71 -0.70 -16.85 11.90
CA ALA A 71 -0.01 -17.63 12.91
C ALA A 71 -0.90 -17.81 14.15
N ARG A 72 -1.12 -19.06 14.56
CA ARG A 72 -1.86 -19.44 15.77
C ARG A 72 -0.85 -19.81 16.86
N GLY A 73 -0.62 -18.88 17.78
CA GLY A 73 0.40 -19.04 18.81
C GLY A 73 1.83 -18.69 18.35
N LEU A 74 2.72 -18.61 19.33
CA LEU A 74 4.10 -18.14 19.13
C LEU A 74 4.97 -19.09 18.32
N GLU A 75 4.69 -20.40 18.33
CA GLU A 75 5.45 -21.38 17.56
C GLU A 75 5.25 -21.19 16.06
N GLU A 76 3.99 -21.10 15.60
CA GLU A 76 3.69 -20.81 14.19
C GLU A 76 4.21 -19.43 13.79
N LEU A 77 4.09 -18.43 14.67
CA LEU A 77 4.60 -17.07 14.42
C LEU A 77 6.11 -17.10 14.18
N ARG A 78 6.87 -17.79 15.04
CA ARG A 78 8.32 -17.94 14.89
C ARG A 78 8.66 -18.65 13.59
N ALA A 79 7.98 -19.75 13.27
CA ALA A 79 8.21 -20.50 12.04
C ALA A 79 7.92 -19.67 10.78
N HIS A 80 6.81 -18.92 10.76
CA HIS A 80 6.46 -18.04 9.65
C HIS A 80 7.43 -16.86 9.52
N SER A 81 7.79 -16.22 10.62
CA SER A 81 8.76 -15.11 10.62
C SER A 81 10.13 -15.56 10.12
N SER A 82 10.61 -16.74 10.55
CA SER A 82 11.88 -17.31 10.09
C SER A 82 11.88 -17.65 8.60
N ARG A 83 10.72 -18.02 8.02
CA ARG A 83 10.61 -18.32 6.59
C ARG A 83 10.53 -17.06 5.74
N ILE A 84 9.82 -16.05 6.23
CA ILE A 84 9.55 -14.82 5.47
C ILE A 84 10.75 -13.87 5.54
N LEU A 85 11.35 -13.71 6.72
CA LEU A 85 12.48 -12.80 6.89
C LEU A 85 13.69 -13.31 6.11
N GLY A 86 14.27 -12.44 5.27
CA GLY A 86 15.43 -12.74 4.45
C GLY A 86 15.11 -13.41 3.10
N MET A 87 13.87 -13.86 2.86
CA MET A 87 13.50 -14.48 1.59
C MET A 87 13.42 -13.43 0.46
N THR A 88 13.60 -13.88 -0.78
CA THR A 88 13.26 -13.08 -1.96
C THR A 88 11.80 -13.33 -2.31
N LEU A 89 10.95 -12.32 -2.08
CA LEU A 89 9.52 -12.39 -2.32
C LEU A 89 9.22 -11.97 -3.77
N VAL A 90 8.76 -12.93 -4.56
CA VAL A 90 8.22 -12.71 -5.90
C VAL A 90 6.70 -12.53 -5.80
N THR A 91 6.20 -11.44 -6.36
CA THR A 91 4.77 -11.14 -6.47
C THR A 91 4.43 -10.77 -7.92
N PRO A 92 3.14 -10.69 -8.28
CA PRO A 92 2.74 -10.18 -9.60
C PRO A 92 3.27 -8.77 -9.91
N GLN A 93 3.67 -7.98 -8.90
CA GLN A 93 4.14 -6.60 -9.04
C GLN A 93 5.68 -6.45 -8.92
N THR A 94 6.42 -7.49 -8.55
CA THR A 94 7.90 -7.42 -8.40
C THR A 94 8.68 -8.00 -9.57
N GLY A 95 8.03 -8.61 -10.56
CA GLY A 95 8.75 -9.38 -11.58
C GLY A 95 9.48 -10.62 -11.02
N PRO A 96 10.22 -11.35 -11.88
CA PRO A 96 10.96 -12.56 -11.51
C PRO A 96 12.12 -12.30 -10.52
N GLU A 97 12.65 -11.08 -10.47
CA GLU A 97 13.72 -10.66 -9.57
C GLU A 97 13.30 -10.62 -8.10
N GLY A 98 12.01 -10.36 -7.85
CA GLY A 98 11.46 -10.27 -6.50
C GLY A 98 12.08 -9.13 -5.67
N ARG A 99 11.74 -9.10 -4.37
CA ARG A 99 12.34 -8.19 -3.39
C ARG A 99 12.76 -8.93 -2.13
N LYS A 100 13.94 -8.62 -1.60
CA LYS A 100 14.45 -9.24 -0.38
C LYS A 100 13.72 -8.68 0.82
N VAL A 101 13.05 -9.54 1.58
CA VAL A 101 12.28 -9.13 2.76
C VAL A 101 13.24 -8.86 3.92
N LYS A 102 13.45 -7.59 4.26
CA LYS A 102 14.31 -7.18 5.40
C LYS A 102 13.54 -6.92 6.69
N LYS A 103 12.23 -6.73 6.60
CA LYS A 103 11.33 -6.50 7.73
C LYS A 103 10.05 -7.31 7.58
N VAL A 104 9.47 -7.70 8.72
CA VAL A 104 8.11 -8.25 8.79
C VAL A 104 7.28 -7.41 9.73
N LEU A 105 6.01 -7.20 9.37
CA LEU A 105 5.00 -6.60 10.23
C LEU A 105 4.27 -7.73 10.95
N ILE A 106 4.33 -7.71 12.27
CA ILE A 106 3.50 -8.55 13.13
C ILE A 106 2.27 -7.72 13.52
N THR A 107 1.09 -8.18 13.14
CA THR A 107 -0.16 -7.45 13.36
C THR A 107 -1.21 -8.35 13.97
N GLU A 108 -2.15 -7.77 14.72
CA GLU A 108 -3.33 -8.48 15.21
C GLU A 108 -4.10 -9.10 14.04
N ALA A 109 -4.57 -10.34 14.23
CA ALA A 109 -5.57 -10.91 13.34
C ALA A 109 -6.93 -10.24 13.59
N CYS A 110 -7.72 -10.12 12.54
CA CYS A 110 -9.08 -9.59 12.60
C CYS A 110 -10.04 -10.64 12.03
N ASP A 111 -11.15 -10.89 12.70
CA ASP A 111 -12.22 -11.74 12.16
C ASP A 111 -13.02 -10.93 11.15
N ILE A 112 -12.75 -11.17 9.86
CA ILE A 112 -13.34 -10.44 8.76
C ILE A 112 -14.76 -10.96 8.50
N GLU A 113 -15.73 -10.04 8.47
CA GLU A 113 -17.09 -10.31 7.98
C GLU A 113 -17.20 -10.00 6.49
N LYS A 114 -16.63 -8.85 6.05
CA LYS A 114 -16.66 -8.44 4.65
C LYS A 114 -15.47 -7.56 4.29
N GLU A 115 -14.97 -7.74 3.07
CA GLU A 115 -13.87 -6.96 2.49
C GLU A 115 -14.40 -5.98 1.44
N TYR A 116 -13.78 -4.81 1.38
CA TYR A 116 -14.05 -3.72 0.47
C TYR A 116 -12.73 -3.17 -0.06
N TYR A 117 -12.82 -2.37 -1.11
CA TYR A 117 -11.71 -1.61 -1.67
C TYR A 117 -11.97 -0.11 -1.51
N ALA A 118 -10.94 0.67 -1.15
CA ALA A 118 -10.94 2.12 -1.25
C ALA A 118 -9.56 2.61 -1.70
N GLY A 119 -9.51 3.44 -2.74
CA GLY A 119 -8.26 4.00 -3.25
C GLY A 119 -8.44 5.41 -3.79
N ILE A 120 -7.45 6.29 -3.57
CA ILE A 120 -7.46 7.67 -4.01
C ILE A 120 -6.25 7.91 -4.90
N VAL A 121 -6.50 8.48 -6.08
CA VAL A 121 -5.49 8.86 -7.07
C VAL A 121 -5.86 10.21 -7.68
N LEU A 122 -4.89 10.90 -8.28
CA LEU A 122 -5.16 12.08 -9.11
C LEU A 122 -5.69 11.63 -10.49
N ASP A 123 -6.96 11.93 -10.78
CA ASP A 123 -7.50 11.71 -12.13
C ASP A 123 -7.02 12.85 -13.03
N ARG A 124 -6.11 12.54 -13.96
CA ARG A 124 -5.52 13.52 -14.87
C ARG A 124 -6.51 14.14 -15.85
N LYS A 125 -7.62 13.45 -16.19
CA LYS A 125 -8.63 14.01 -17.09
C LYS A 125 -9.51 15.02 -16.36
N LEU A 126 -9.86 14.71 -15.11
CA LEU A 126 -10.65 15.61 -14.27
C LEU A 126 -9.78 16.66 -13.56
N SER A 127 -8.47 16.50 -13.57
CA SER A 127 -7.51 17.34 -12.83
C SER A 127 -7.85 17.45 -11.35
N THR A 128 -8.37 16.39 -10.76
CA THR A 128 -8.84 16.37 -9.37
C THR A 128 -8.60 15.00 -8.74
N PRO A 129 -8.33 14.91 -7.42
CA PRO A 129 -8.28 13.63 -6.74
C PRO A 129 -9.63 12.92 -6.82
N VAL A 130 -9.61 11.61 -7.05
CA VAL A 130 -10.80 10.76 -7.15
C VAL A 130 -10.67 9.59 -6.18
N LEU A 131 -11.65 9.46 -5.29
CA LEU A 131 -11.84 8.26 -4.49
C LEU A 131 -12.58 7.21 -5.33
N MET A 132 -11.94 6.06 -5.49
CA MET A 132 -12.50 4.85 -6.06
C MET A 132 -12.83 3.89 -4.92
N ALA A 133 -14.03 3.31 -4.92
CA ALA A 133 -14.37 2.29 -3.94
C ALA A 133 -15.19 1.15 -4.57
N SER A 134 -15.04 -0.06 -4.03
CA SER A 134 -15.76 -1.23 -4.49
C SER A 134 -16.13 -2.16 -3.33
N ALA A 135 -17.23 -2.90 -3.49
CA ALA A 135 -17.57 -4.01 -2.60
C ALA A 135 -16.74 -5.28 -2.89
N GLU A 136 -15.95 -5.27 -3.96
CA GLU A 136 -14.98 -6.32 -4.30
C GLU A 136 -13.62 -5.99 -3.68
N GLY A 137 -13.49 -6.16 -2.37
CA GLY A 137 -12.21 -6.04 -1.66
C GLY A 137 -11.35 -7.31 -1.73
N GLY A 138 -10.07 -7.20 -1.38
CA GLY A 138 -9.16 -8.35 -1.28
C GLY A 138 -8.63 -8.88 -2.62
N VAL A 139 -9.00 -8.23 -3.73
CA VAL A 139 -8.57 -8.54 -5.09
C VAL A 139 -7.88 -7.32 -5.73
N GLU A 140 -7.11 -7.53 -6.81
CA GLU A 140 -6.48 -6.43 -7.54
C GLU A 140 -7.57 -5.59 -8.23
N ILE A 141 -7.57 -4.28 -8.00
CA ILE A 141 -8.64 -3.39 -8.49
C ILE A 141 -8.65 -3.28 -10.02
N GLU A 142 -7.50 -3.49 -10.67
CA GLU A 142 -7.35 -3.52 -12.11
C GLU A 142 -8.13 -4.70 -12.73
N GLU A 143 -8.19 -5.85 -12.04
CA GLU A 143 -8.99 -6.99 -12.50
C GLU A 143 -10.49 -6.68 -12.43
N VAL A 144 -10.93 -6.01 -11.36
CA VAL A 144 -12.31 -5.53 -11.22
C VAL A 144 -12.63 -4.48 -12.29
N ALA A 145 -11.71 -3.56 -12.56
CA ALA A 145 -11.88 -2.53 -13.58
C ALA A 145 -12.01 -3.12 -14.99
N ALA A 146 -11.28 -4.21 -15.29
CA ALA A 146 -11.34 -4.88 -16.57
C ALA A 146 -12.60 -5.74 -16.75
N ARG A 147 -13.05 -6.43 -15.69
CA ARG A 147 -14.17 -7.40 -15.77
C ARG A 147 -15.53 -6.83 -15.39
N SER A 148 -15.58 -5.92 -14.43
CA SER A 148 -16.80 -5.39 -13.83
C SER A 148 -16.64 -3.92 -13.44
N PRO A 149 -16.34 -3.02 -14.40
CA PRO A 149 -16.07 -1.60 -14.13
C PRO A 149 -17.22 -0.89 -13.39
N GLU A 150 -18.47 -1.36 -13.56
CA GLU A 150 -19.66 -0.84 -12.89
C GLU A 150 -19.63 -1.05 -11.36
N LYS A 151 -18.83 -2.00 -10.87
CA LYS A 151 -18.62 -2.22 -9.43
C LYS A 151 -17.64 -1.22 -8.80
N ILE A 152 -16.99 -0.38 -9.60
CA ILE A 152 -16.08 0.66 -9.12
C ILE A 152 -16.83 1.99 -9.10
N ILE A 153 -17.08 2.47 -7.89
CA ILE A 153 -17.71 3.77 -7.68
C ILE A 153 -16.61 4.82 -7.60
N LYS A 154 -16.71 5.87 -8.42
CA LYS A 154 -15.78 7.00 -8.43
C LYS A 154 -16.45 8.24 -7.85
N VAL A 155 -15.77 8.92 -6.93
CA VAL A 155 -16.23 10.15 -6.28
C VAL A 155 -15.09 11.17 -6.34
N PRO A 156 -15.25 12.25 -7.12
CA PRO A 156 -14.31 13.36 -7.10
C PRO A 156 -14.23 14.01 -5.71
N ILE A 157 -13.02 14.34 -5.31
CA ILE A 157 -12.70 15.04 -4.06
C ILE A 157 -12.32 16.48 -4.42
N SER A 158 -12.94 17.46 -3.76
CA SER A 158 -12.56 18.85 -3.91
C SER A 158 -11.17 19.08 -3.30
N PRO A 159 -10.20 19.65 -4.02
CA PRO A 159 -8.90 20.01 -3.43
C PRO A 159 -9.02 21.05 -2.32
N ALA A 160 -10.04 21.92 -2.37
CA ALA A 160 -10.25 22.99 -1.39
C ALA A 160 -11.04 22.52 -0.17
N GLU A 161 -12.01 21.63 -0.35
CA GLU A 161 -12.97 21.25 0.71
C GLU A 161 -12.76 19.81 1.21
N GLY A 162 -11.99 19.00 0.50
CA GLY A 162 -11.83 17.58 0.77
C GLY A 162 -13.06 16.75 0.41
N LEU A 163 -13.19 15.58 1.05
CA LEU A 163 -14.35 14.70 0.92
C LEU A 163 -15.35 15.03 2.01
N HIS A 164 -16.56 15.43 1.64
CA HIS A 164 -17.58 15.78 2.62
C HIS A 164 -18.18 14.53 3.30
N PRO A 165 -18.60 14.62 4.57
CA PRO A 165 -19.22 13.51 5.28
C PRO A 165 -20.46 12.92 4.58
N TYR A 166 -21.23 13.73 3.85
CA TYR A 166 -22.39 13.22 3.11
C TYR A 166 -21.97 12.35 1.91
N GLN A 167 -20.89 12.70 1.21
CA GLN A 167 -20.34 11.89 0.12
C GLN A 167 -19.87 10.53 0.65
N GLY A 168 -19.18 10.53 1.81
CA GLY A 168 -18.79 9.31 2.51
C GLY A 168 -19.97 8.42 2.87
N ARG A 169 -21.08 8.99 3.39
CA ARG A 169 -22.30 8.22 3.71
C ARG A 169 -22.99 7.65 2.45
N VAL A 170 -23.09 8.44 1.39
CA VAL A 170 -23.66 7.98 0.11
C VAL A 170 -22.82 6.82 -0.44
N LEU A 171 -21.50 6.95 -0.40
CA LEU A 171 -20.59 5.91 -0.85
C LEU A 171 -20.71 4.64 0.00
N ALA A 172 -20.67 4.77 1.33
CA ALA A 172 -20.85 3.64 2.25
C ALA A 172 -22.17 2.88 1.99
N ARG A 173 -23.28 3.61 1.75
CA ARG A 173 -24.56 2.98 1.38
C ARG A 173 -24.44 2.21 0.06
N ARG A 174 -23.82 2.79 -0.97
CA ARG A 174 -23.67 2.14 -2.29
C ARG A 174 -22.74 0.92 -2.25
N LEU A 175 -21.78 0.89 -1.34
CA LEU A 175 -20.96 -0.29 -1.05
C LEU A 175 -21.74 -1.39 -0.30
N GLY A 176 -22.93 -1.08 0.21
CA GLY A 176 -23.79 -2.02 0.92
C GLY A 176 -23.44 -2.16 2.41
N PHE A 177 -22.86 -1.12 3.04
CA PHE A 177 -22.79 -1.08 4.50
C PHE A 177 -24.19 -0.92 5.10
N SER A 178 -24.48 -1.66 6.18
CA SER A 178 -25.70 -1.50 6.95
C SER A 178 -25.72 -0.17 7.69
N SER A 179 -26.90 0.27 8.12
CA SER A 179 -27.12 1.58 8.77
C SER A 179 -26.16 1.84 9.94
N GLN A 180 -25.88 0.81 10.76
CA GLN A 180 -24.98 0.91 11.91
C GLN A 180 -23.50 1.11 11.52
N HIS A 181 -23.07 0.62 10.36
CA HIS A 181 -21.67 0.73 9.89
C HIS A 181 -21.44 1.86 8.89
N MET A 182 -22.50 2.50 8.39
CA MET A 182 -22.39 3.62 7.44
C MET A 182 -21.57 4.79 7.97
N SER A 183 -21.78 5.18 9.24
CA SER A 183 -21.06 6.31 9.84
C SER A 183 -19.56 6.01 10.05
N PRO A 184 -19.18 4.86 10.66
CA PRO A 184 -17.78 4.43 10.72
C PRO A 184 -17.09 4.36 9.36
N ALA A 185 -17.74 3.75 8.35
CA ALA A 185 -17.18 3.65 6.99
C ALA A 185 -17.01 5.03 6.35
N ALA A 186 -18.02 5.91 6.44
CA ALA A 186 -17.92 7.27 5.93
C ALA A 186 -16.79 8.07 6.62
N SER A 187 -16.66 7.94 7.94
CA SER A 187 -15.58 8.59 8.70
C SER A 187 -14.20 8.13 8.22
N LEU A 188 -14.02 6.83 8.00
CA LEU A 188 -12.77 6.27 7.48
C LEU A 188 -12.43 6.86 6.10
N LEU A 189 -13.38 6.87 5.17
CA LEU A 189 -13.17 7.40 3.81
C LEU A 189 -12.81 8.89 3.80
N VAL A 190 -13.45 9.69 4.66
CA VAL A 190 -13.15 11.12 4.82
C VAL A 190 -11.73 11.32 5.38
N LYS A 191 -11.34 10.54 6.38
CA LYS A 191 -10.00 10.61 6.96
C LYS A 191 -8.92 10.13 5.99
N LEU A 192 -9.21 9.10 5.18
CA LEU A 192 -8.32 8.66 4.10
C LEU A 192 -8.13 9.76 3.06
N ALA A 193 -9.20 10.45 2.66
CA ALA A 193 -9.12 11.59 1.74
C ALA A 193 -8.32 12.76 2.32
N ARG A 194 -8.51 13.05 3.62
CA ARG A 194 -7.69 14.04 4.30
C ARG A 194 -6.22 13.64 4.34
N ALA A 195 -5.90 12.39 4.69
CA ALA A 195 -4.53 11.90 4.68
C ALA A 195 -3.89 12.07 3.29
N PHE A 196 -4.61 11.71 2.22
CA PHE A 196 -4.15 11.88 0.85
C PHE A 196 -3.78 13.34 0.52
N LEU A 197 -4.67 14.28 0.86
CA LEU A 197 -4.47 15.71 0.57
C LEU A 197 -3.37 16.33 1.43
N ASP A 198 -3.41 16.10 2.75
CA ASP A 198 -2.52 16.75 3.71
C ASP A 198 -1.07 16.22 3.62
N THR A 199 -0.84 15.07 2.97
CA THR A 199 0.49 14.46 2.79
C THR A 199 1.04 14.55 1.37
N ASP A 200 0.35 15.27 0.46
CA ASP A 200 0.69 15.30 -0.97
C ASP A 200 0.86 13.89 -1.56
N ALA A 201 -0.05 12.99 -1.20
CA ALA A 201 -0.04 11.63 -1.72
C ALA A 201 -0.38 11.64 -3.23
N THR A 202 0.29 10.77 -3.98
CA THR A 202 -0.07 10.41 -5.36
C THR A 202 -0.96 9.17 -5.42
N LEU A 203 -0.89 8.33 -4.37
CA LEU A 203 -1.74 7.16 -4.17
C LEU A 203 -2.03 7.00 -2.67
N ALA A 204 -3.30 6.80 -2.32
CA ALA A 204 -3.67 6.25 -1.03
C ALA A 204 -4.66 5.10 -1.22
N GLU A 205 -4.22 3.87 -1.02
CA GLU A 205 -5.00 2.66 -1.22
C GLU A 205 -5.15 1.88 0.09
N VAL A 206 -6.37 1.44 0.36
CA VAL A 206 -6.74 0.55 1.45
C VAL A 206 -7.40 -0.68 0.84
N ASN A 207 -6.67 -1.80 0.80
CA ASN A 207 -7.14 -3.04 0.19
C ASN A 207 -6.62 -4.29 0.92
N PRO A 208 -7.43 -4.92 1.80
CA PRO A 208 -8.84 -4.62 2.01
C PRO A 208 -9.10 -3.54 3.06
N LEU A 209 -10.16 -2.75 2.84
CA LEU A 209 -10.94 -2.11 3.90
C LEU A 209 -11.91 -3.17 4.43
N VAL A 210 -11.94 -3.43 5.73
CA VAL A 210 -12.71 -4.55 6.29
C VAL A 210 -13.80 -4.08 7.24
N LEU A 211 -14.93 -4.77 7.18
CA LEU A 211 -15.89 -4.88 8.27
C LEU A 211 -15.56 -6.18 9.03
N THR A 212 -15.29 -6.06 10.32
CA THR A 212 -15.04 -7.22 11.20
C THR A 212 -16.33 -7.73 11.82
N LYS A 213 -16.35 -8.98 12.27
CA LYS A 213 -17.52 -9.61 12.92
C LYS A 213 -17.95 -8.93 14.23
N ASP A 214 -17.02 -8.23 14.89
CA ASP A 214 -17.32 -7.38 16.05
C ASP A 214 -17.75 -5.95 15.67
N GLY A 215 -18.02 -5.71 14.38
CA GLY A 215 -18.66 -4.50 13.88
C GLY A 215 -17.73 -3.30 13.63
N ARG A 216 -16.40 -3.50 13.71
CA ARG A 216 -15.42 -2.44 13.44
C ARG A 216 -15.15 -2.31 11.93
N VAL A 217 -14.87 -1.08 11.50
CA VAL A 217 -14.44 -0.79 10.13
C VAL A 217 -12.98 -0.35 10.16
N LEU A 218 -12.10 -1.13 9.52
CA LEU A 218 -10.64 -0.97 9.62
C LEU A 218 -9.98 -0.95 8.24
N ALA A 219 -8.87 -0.21 8.13
CA ALA A 219 -7.92 -0.34 7.03
C ALA A 219 -6.96 -1.49 7.35
N LEU A 220 -7.25 -2.70 6.85
CA LEU A 220 -6.48 -3.90 7.17
C LEU A 220 -5.11 -3.90 6.51
N ASP A 221 -5.05 -3.39 5.28
CA ASP A 221 -3.82 -3.19 4.51
C ASP A 221 -3.86 -1.79 3.88
N ALA A 222 -2.70 -1.18 3.76
CA ALA A 222 -2.58 0.18 3.23
C ALA A 222 -1.31 0.32 2.38
N LYS A 223 -1.46 1.03 1.26
CA LYS A 223 -0.37 1.40 0.36
C LYS A 223 -0.46 2.90 0.09
N LEU A 224 0.58 3.63 0.48
CA LEU A 224 0.71 5.05 0.21
C LEU A 224 1.89 5.32 -0.72
N SER A 225 1.74 6.32 -1.57
CA SER A 225 2.84 6.91 -2.33
C SER A 225 2.67 8.41 -2.33
N PHE A 226 3.79 9.14 -2.28
CA PHE A 226 3.84 10.59 -2.18
C PHE A 226 4.47 11.19 -3.43
N ASP A 227 4.10 12.44 -3.73
CA ASP A 227 4.74 13.23 -4.77
C ASP A 227 6.17 13.60 -4.34
N ASP A 228 7.15 13.15 -5.12
CA ASP A 228 8.57 13.44 -4.85
C ASP A 228 8.84 14.95 -4.85
N ASN A 229 8.09 15.72 -5.66
CA ASN A 229 8.23 17.17 -5.72
C ASN A 229 7.71 17.89 -4.48
N ALA A 230 6.91 17.22 -3.63
CA ALA A 230 6.37 17.81 -2.41
C ALA A 230 7.19 17.45 -1.17
N LEU A 231 8.17 16.54 -1.27
CA LEU A 231 8.90 16.05 -0.10
C LEU A 231 9.71 17.13 0.63
N PHE A 232 10.05 18.24 -0.02
CA PHE A 232 10.76 19.35 0.63
C PHE A 232 9.97 19.98 1.78
N ARG A 233 8.64 19.86 1.78
CA ARG A 233 7.74 20.35 2.84
C ARG A 233 7.21 19.24 3.76
N HIS A 234 7.66 18.00 3.57
CA HIS A 234 7.30 16.83 4.37
C HIS A 234 8.56 16.10 4.89
N PRO A 235 9.33 16.73 5.79
CA PRO A 235 10.57 16.14 6.31
C PRO A 235 10.31 14.82 7.05
N ASP A 236 9.18 14.68 7.74
CA ASP A 236 8.78 13.46 8.44
C ASP A 236 8.51 12.30 7.49
N LEU A 237 7.91 12.56 6.32
CA LEU A 237 7.69 11.52 5.31
C LEU A 237 8.98 11.12 4.62
N LYS A 238 9.90 12.07 4.39
CA LYS A 238 11.19 11.81 3.74
C LYS A 238 12.03 10.76 4.50
N GLU A 239 11.91 10.71 5.82
CA GLU A 239 12.59 9.72 6.67
C GLU A 239 12.11 8.28 6.41
N TYR A 240 10.94 8.09 5.79
CA TYR A 240 10.43 6.77 5.45
C TYR A 240 11.02 6.15 4.19
N ARG A 241 11.80 6.90 3.39
CA ARG A 241 12.41 6.40 2.16
C ARG A 241 13.31 5.22 2.45
N ASP A 242 12.98 4.08 1.84
CA ASP A 242 13.80 2.87 1.92
C ASP A 242 14.55 2.64 0.60
N LEU A 243 15.85 2.95 0.59
CA LEU A 243 16.71 2.78 -0.57
C LEU A 243 16.93 1.31 -0.95
N ASP A 244 16.67 0.37 -0.04
CA ASP A 244 16.79 -1.07 -0.33
C ASP A 244 15.68 -1.59 -1.26
N GLU A 245 14.59 -0.84 -1.40
CA GLU A 245 13.47 -1.14 -2.28
C GLU A 245 13.59 -0.46 -3.66
N GLU A 246 14.63 0.35 -3.87
CA GLU A 246 14.92 1.06 -5.12
C GLU A 246 16.06 0.37 -5.89
N GLU A 247 16.14 0.59 -7.21
CA GLU A 247 17.26 0.07 -8.00
C GLU A 247 18.55 0.86 -7.69
N PRO A 248 19.67 0.21 -7.30
CA PRO A 248 20.88 0.91 -6.87
C PRO A 248 21.43 1.92 -7.88
N GLN A 249 21.26 1.67 -9.18
CA GLN A 249 21.67 2.59 -10.24
C GLN A 249 20.80 3.85 -10.28
N GLU A 250 19.49 3.72 -10.07
CA GLU A 250 18.55 4.84 -10.00
C GLU A 250 18.83 5.70 -8.77
N VAL A 251 19.09 5.06 -7.61
CA VAL A 251 19.50 5.75 -6.38
C VAL A 251 20.77 6.57 -6.61
N ARG A 252 21.80 5.97 -7.22
CA ARG A 252 23.06 6.67 -7.53
C ARG A 252 22.82 7.83 -8.49
N ALA A 253 22.03 7.64 -9.55
CA ALA A 253 21.72 8.70 -10.51
C ALA A 253 21.03 9.89 -9.84
N SER A 254 20.10 9.63 -8.91
CA SER A 254 19.37 10.68 -8.19
C SER A 254 20.27 11.59 -7.34
N GLN A 255 21.47 11.14 -6.94
CA GLN A 255 22.44 11.96 -6.19
C GLN A 255 23.10 13.04 -7.05
N PHE A 256 22.98 12.93 -8.37
CA PHE A 256 23.53 13.86 -9.36
C PHE A 256 22.42 14.54 -10.17
N ASP A 257 21.17 14.54 -9.66
CA ASP A 257 19.99 15.07 -10.34
C ASP A 257 19.74 14.45 -11.73
N LEU A 258 20.15 13.19 -11.92
CA LEU A 258 19.92 12.42 -13.13
C LEU A 258 18.67 11.55 -12.98
N SER A 259 17.79 11.60 -13.99
CA SER A 259 16.71 10.63 -14.15
C SER A 259 17.28 9.41 -14.89
N TYR A 260 17.32 8.26 -14.23
CA TYR A 260 17.78 7.00 -14.80
C TYR A 260 16.72 5.93 -14.53
N ILE A 261 16.42 5.09 -15.51
CA ILE A 261 15.60 3.88 -15.31
C ILE A 261 16.28 2.73 -16.04
N LYS A 262 16.49 1.62 -15.32
CA LYS A 262 17.10 0.42 -15.90
C LYS A 262 16.10 -0.33 -16.78
N LEU A 263 16.55 -0.79 -17.94
CA LEU A 263 15.77 -1.61 -18.88
C LEU A 263 16.54 -2.89 -19.26
N ASP A 264 15.84 -3.88 -19.80
CA ASP A 264 16.41 -5.19 -20.19
C ASP A 264 17.01 -5.18 -21.61
N GLY A 265 17.88 -4.22 -21.89
CA GLY A 265 18.51 -4.07 -23.21
C GLY A 265 20.03 -4.10 -23.19
N THR A 266 20.62 -3.81 -24.35
CA THR A 266 22.07 -3.87 -24.59
C THR A 266 22.67 -2.55 -25.08
N ILE A 267 21.84 -1.56 -25.43
CA ILE A 267 22.28 -0.26 -25.96
C ILE A 267 22.00 0.83 -24.91
N GLY A 268 23.06 1.39 -24.31
CA GLY A 268 22.94 2.48 -23.35
C GLY A 268 22.64 3.82 -24.02
N CYS A 269 21.80 4.63 -23.38
CA CYS A 269 21.40 5.95 -23.88
C CYS A 269 21.73 7.04 -22.84
N MET A 270 22.20 8.20 -23.31
CA MET A 270 22.38 9.40 -22.49
C MET A 270 21.91 10.60 -23.30
N VAL A 271 20.84 11.23 -22.84
CA VAL A 271 20.10 12.24 -23.59
C VAL A 271 19.69 13.37 -22.66
N ASN A 272 19.72 14.60 -23.16
CA ASN A 272 19.19 15.76 -22.45
C ASN A 272 17.69 15.96 -22.75
N GLY A 273 16.85 15.83 -21.73
CA GLY A 273 15.41 16.07 -21.80
C GLY A 273 14.58 14.79 -21.98
N ALA A 274 13.57 14.61 -21.12
CA ALA A 274 12.79 13.38 -21.04
C ALA A 274 12.08 13.00 -22.34
N GLY A 275 11.53 13.98 -23.07
CA GLY A 275 10.84 13.73 -24.35
C GLY A 275 11.77 13.19 -25.44
N LEU A 276 12.98 13.76 -25.54
CA LEU A 276 13.99 13.29 -26.50
C LEU A 276 14.57 11.94 -26.07
N ALA A 277 14.76 11.73 -24.77
CA ALA A 277 15.20 10.43 -24.25
C ALA A 277 14.22 9.32 -24.66
N MET A 278 12.91 9.50 -24.43
CA MET A 278 11.89 8.52 -24.86
C MET A 278 11.91 8.30 -26.38
N ALA A 279 11.94 9.36 -27.19
CA ALA A 279 12.01 9.25 -28.65
C ALA A 279 13.29 8.52 -29.12
N THR A 280 14.39 8.65 -28.38
CA THR A 280 15.65 7.93 -28.64
C THR A 280 15.52 6.43 -28.34
N LEU A 281 14.83 6.06 -27.26
CA LEU A 281 14.54 4.65 -26.97
C LEU A 281 13.67 4.04 -28.07
N ASP A 282 12.62 4.77 -28.49
CA ASP A 282 11.67 4.34 -29.51
C ASP A 282 12.35 4.13 -30.88
N ILE A 283 13.21 5.07 -31.32
CA ILE A 283 13.91 4.93 -32.60
C ILE A 283 14.91 3.78 -32.57
N ILE A 284 15.61 3.54 -31.46
CA ILE A 284 16.49 2.37 -31.29
C ILE A 284 15.68 1.08 -31.44
N GLN A 285 14.53 0.99 -30.76
CA GLN A 285 13.65 -0.17 -30.85
C GLN A 285 13.07 -0.36 -32.26
N HIS A 286 12.68 0.72 -32.93
CA HIS A 286 12.18 0.71 -34.30
C HIS A 286 13.18 0.08 -35.28
N TRP A 287 14.48 0.32 -35.07
CA TRP A 287 15.56 -0.25 -35.88
C TRP A 287 16.09 -1.60 -35.33
N GLY A 288 15.36 -2.25 -34.43
CA GLY A 288 15.67 -3.60 -33.93
C GLY A 288 16.67 -3.66 -32.78
N GLY A 289 17.12 -2.51 -32.26
CA GLY A 289 17.94 -2.43 -31.06
C GLY A 289 17.13 -2.66 -29.79
N LYS A 290 17.83 -2.89 -28.67
CA LYS A 290 17.23 -3.02 -27.33
C LYS A 290 17.83 -1.98 -26.40
N PRO A 291 17.11 -0.88 -26.07
CA PRO A 291 17.60 0.12 -25.14
C PRO A 291 17.79 -0.46 -23.73
N ALA A 292 18.93 -0.17 -23.11
CA ALA A 292 19.33 -0.70 -21.80
C ALA A 292 18.96 0.22 -20.63
N ASN A 293 18.65 1.48 -20.90
CA ASN A 293 18.23 2.45 -19.90
C ASN A 293 17.48 3.62 -20.53
N PHE A 294 16.66 4.30 -19.71
CA PHE A 294 16.25 5.68 -19.90
C PHE A 294 17.24 6.59 -19.16
#